data_AF-A0A9Q7XJ02-F1
#
_entry.id   AF-A0A9Q7XJ02-F1
#
_cell.length_a   1.000
_cell.length_b   1.000
_cell.length_c   1.000
_cell.angle_alpha   90.00
_cell.angle_beta   90.00
_cell.angle_gamma   90.00
#
_symmetry.space_group_name_H-M   'P 1'
#
loop_
_entity.id
_entity.type
_entity.pdbx_description
1 polymer ?
#
loop_
_entity_poly.entity_id
_entity_poly.type
_entity_poly.pdbx_seq_one_letter_code
_entity_poly.pdbx_strand_id
1 'polypeptide(L)'
;MIKDDTMKDFTIDHFTDSFEIRYPNHGGVRLQYWRIDPITGCKIITIYRGDNDVWRIWVSDQDGNDRDIDTLKYKDTGKRLCSKWVHIHVKKDGGYYNDT
;
A
#
# COMPACT_ATOMS: atom_id res chain seq x y z
N MET A 1 -8.67 5.67 12.87
CA MET A 1 -9.12 7.07 13.02
C MET A 1 -8.84 7.83 11.74
N ILE A 2 -9.80 8.58 11.23
CA ILE A 2 -9.63 9.44 10.04
C ILE A 2 -9.26 10.84 10.54
N LYS A 3 -8.32 11.51 9.87
CA LYS A 3 -7.83 12.84 10.27
C LYS A 3 -8.85 13.96 10.03
N ASP A 4 -9.52 13.94 8.89
CA ASP A 4 -10.46 14.96 8.43
C ASP A 4 -11.44 14.40 7.37
N ASP A 5 -12.40 15.24 6.97
CA ASP A 5 -13.47 14.86 6.04
C ASP A 5 -12.99 14.51 4.61
N THR A 6 -11.72 14.79 4.27
CA THR A 6 -11.17 14.35 2.98
C THR A 6 -10.88 12.85 2.97
N MET A 7 -10.81 12.21 4.14
CA MET A 7 -10.53 10.78 4.32
C MET A 7 -9.23 10.30 3.65
N LYS A 8 -8.28 11.22 3.43
CA LYS A 8 -6.98 10.91 2.80
C LYS A 8 -5.93 10.42 3.78
N ASP A 9 -6.02 10.88 5.02
CA ASP A 9 -5.10 10.53 6.10
C ASP A 9 -5.85 9.77 7.18
N PHE A 10 -5.28 8.65 7.63
CA PHE A 10 -5.81 7.87 8.74
C PHE A 10 -4.66 7.28 9.56
N THR A 11 -4.99 6.89 10.79
CA THR A 11 -4.09 6.18 11.71
C THR A 11 -4.82 5.06 12.42
N ILE A 12 -4.06 4.13 12.99
CA ILE A 12 -4.55 3.10 13.92
C ILE A 12 -4.39 3.58 15.36
N ASP A 13 -5.23 3.08 16.26
CA ASP A 13 -5.23 3.46 17.67
C ASP A 13 -4.04 2.80 18.40
N HIS A 14 -3.90 1.48 18.24
CA HIS A 14 -2.75 0.74 18.72
C HIS A 14 -1.80 0.47 17.56
N PHE A 15 -0.59 1.02 17.62
CA PHE A 15 0.39 0.94 16.54
C PHE A 15 0.88 -0.49 16.24
N THR A 16 0.63 -1.45 17.14
CA THR A 16 0.93 -2.88 17.00
C THR A 16 -0.15 -3.67 16.27
N ASP A 17 -1.31 -3.06 16.03
CA ASP A 17 -2.42 -3.74 15.36
C ASP A 17 -2.10 -3.96 13.89
N SER A 18 -2.47 -5.15 13.41
CA SER A 18 -2.43 -5.45 11.98
C SER A 18 -3.76 -5.05 11.35
N PHE A 19 -3.72 -4.52 10.13
CA PHE A 19 -4.92 -4.14 9.41
C PHE A 19 -4.79 -4.42 7.92
N GLU A 20 -5.93 -4.43 7.23
CA GLU A 20 -6.01 -4.58 5.78
C GLU A 20 -6.89 -3.47 5.20
N ILE A 21 -6.47 -2.92 4.06
CA ILE A 21 -7.25 -1.97 3.28
C ILE A 21 -7.57 -2.62 1.95
N ARG A 22 -8.87 -2.72 1.65
CA ARG A 22 -9.37 -3.26 0.39
C ARG A 22 -9.96 -2.15 -0.46
N TYR A 23 -9.66 -2.18 -1.75
CA TYR A 23 -10.27 -1.31 -2.75
C TYR A 23 -11.12 -2.14 -3.70
N PRO A 24 -12.33 -2.59 -3.27
CA PRO A 24 -13.15 -3.52 -4.05
C PRO A 24 -13.53 -2.97 -5.44
N ASN A 25 -13.79 -1.67 -5.53
CA ASN A 25 -14.15 -1.00 -6.78
C ASN A 25 -12.95 -0.61 -7.66
N HIS A 26 -11.72 -0.89 -7.21
CA HIS A 26 -10.48 -0.57 -7.94
C HIS A 26 -9.72 -1.86 -8.28
N GLY A 27 -10.43 -2.79 -8.92
CA GLY A 27 -9.88 -4.07 -9.35
C GLY A 27 -9.65 -5.09 -8.25
N GLY A 28 -10.04 -4.79 -7.01
CA GLY A 28 -9.82 -5.67 -5.85
C GLY A 28 -8.40 -5.61 -5.30
N VAL A 29 -7.62 -4.56 -5.63
CA VAL A 29 -6.30 -4.35 -5.01
C VAL A 29 -6.45 -4.17 -3.50
N ARG A 30 -5.43 -4.61 -2.76
CA ARG A 30 -5.42 -4.51 -1.31
C ARG A 30 -4.02 -4.35 -0.74
N LEU A 31 -3.96 -3.78 0.46
CA LEU A 31 -2.77 -3.62 1.27
C LEU A 31 -2.98 -4.31 2.61
N GLN A 32 -1.99 -5.08 3.04
CA GLN A 32 -1.90 -5.66 4.38
C GLN A 32 -0.75 -5.01 5.14
N TYR A 33 -1.03 -4.56 6.36
CA TYR A 33 -0.09 -3.95 7.29
C TYR A 33 0.02 -4.85 8.53
N TRP A 34 1.23 -5.31 8.87
CA TRP A 34 1.42 -6.31 9.93
C TRP A 34 2.86 -6.37 10.45
N ARG A 35 3.08 -7.16 11.52
CA ARG A 35 4.40 -7.41 12.14
C ARG A 35 5.16 -6.13 12.49
N ILE A 36 4.54 -5.28 13.29
CA ILE A 36 5.19 -4.07 13.81
C ILE A 36 6.17 -4.45 14.91
N ASP A 37 7.41 -3.99 14.75
CA ASP A 37 8.45 -4.08 15.77
C ASP A 37 8.25 -2.94 16.78
N PRO A 38 7.91 -3.23 18.04
CA PRO A 38 7.59 -2.19 19.03
C PRO A 38 8.80 -1.36 19.45
N ILE A 39 10.02 -1.83 19.17
CA ILE A 39 11.26 -1.13 19.51
C ILE A 39 11.60 -0.14 18.40
N THR A 40 11.47 -0.56 17.14
CA THR A 40 11.91 0.25 15.99
C THR A 40 10.78 1.00 15.29
N GLY A 41 9.52 0.65 15.54
CA GLY A 41 8.35 1.17 14.82
C GLY A 41 8.26 0.68 13.36
N CYS A 42 9.19 -0.15 12.91
CA CYS A 42 9.16 -0.71 11.56
C CYS A 42 8.02 -1.70 11.41
N LYS A 43 7.43 -1.72 10.22
CA LYS A 43 6.30 -2.57 9.85
C LYS A 43 6.58 -3.32 8.57
N ILE A 44 5.91 -4.46 8.38
CA ILE A 44 5.83 -5.11 7.08
C ILE A 44 4.54 -4.63 6.42
N ILE A 45 4.66 -4.14 5.19
CA ILE A 45 3.50 -3.93 4.34
C ILE A 45 3.65 -4.77 3.08
N THR A 46 2.56 -5.48 2.79
CA THR A 46 2.41 -6.32 1.60
C THR A 46 1.24 -5.78 0.80
N ILE A 47 1.45 -5.59 -0.49
CA ILE A 47 0.39 -5.18 -1.42
C ILE A 47 0.10 -6.30 -2.39
N TYR A 48 -1.16 -6.39 -2.79
CA TYR A 48 -1.66 -7.43 -3.66
C TYR A 48 -2.37 -6.77 -4.85
N ARG A 49 -1.96 -7.18 -6.04
CA ARG A 49 -2.72 -6.93 -7.26
C ARG A 49 -4.05 -7.67 -7.15
N GLY A 50 -5.12 -7.03 -7.59
CA GLY A 50 -6.42 -7.68 -7.70
C GLY A 50 -6.54 -8.48 -9.00
N ASP A 51 -7.76 -8.93 -9.30
CA ASP A 51 -8.04 -9.74 -10.49
C ASP A 51 -8.03 -8.91 -11.77
N ASN A 52 -8.26 -7.60 -11.67
CA ASN A 52 -8.16 -6.67 -12.80
C ASN A 52 -6.76 -6.06 -12.84
N ASP A 53 -5.98 -6.46 -13.83
CA ASP A 53 -4.57 -6.10 -14.00
C ASP A 53 -4.34 -4.66 -14.48
N VAL A 54 -5.38 -3.97 -14.98
CA VAL A 54 -5.36 -2.53 -15.27
C VAL A 54 -5.18 -1.72 -13.99
N TRP A 55 -5.71 -2.24 -12.87
CA TRP A 55 -5.55 -1.59 -11.57
C TRP A 55 -4.24 -2.01 -10.91
N ARG A 56 -3.53 -1.00 -10.43
CA ARG A 56 -2.25 -1.16 -9.76
C ARG A 56 -2.26 -0.47 -8.42
N ILE A 57 -1.59 -1.09 -7.47
CA ILE A 57 -1.32 -0.52 -6.15
C ILE A 57 0.20 -0.41 -5.98
N TRP A 58 0.64 0.70 -5.42
CA TRP A 58 2.01 0.87 -4.99
C TRP A 58 2.05 1.75 -3.73
N VAL A 59 3.13 1.58 -2.97
CA VAL A 59 3.37 2.30 -1.73
C VAL A 59 4.71 3.00 -1.84
N SER A 60 4.74 4.26 -1.40
CA SER A 60 5.97 4.98 -1.09
C SER A 60 6.00 5.25 0.41
N ASP A 61 7.19 5.31 0.97
CA ASP A 61 7.37 5.90 2.28
C ASP A 61 7.30 7.44 2.23
N GLN A 62 7.51 8.08 3.37
CA GLN A 62 7.49 9.53 3.51
C GLN A 62 8.71 10.21 2.84
N ASP A 63 9.79 9.47 2.66
CA ASP A 63 11.12 9.98 2.35
C ASP A 63 11.45 9.71 0.87
N GLY A 64 10.97 10.60 -0.01
CA GLY A 64 11.26 10.56 -1.44
C GLY A 64 10.02 10.37 -2.31
N ASN A 65 10.23 10.11 -3.60
CA ASN A 65 9.17 9.90 -4.59
C ASN A 65 9.20 8.47 -5.17
N ASP A 66 9.89 7.56 -4.48
CA ASP A 66 10.19 6.23 -4.99
C ASP A 66 9.00 5.28 -4.75
N ARG A 67 8.84 4.30 -5.64
CA ARG A 67 7.85 3.23 -5.49
C ARG A 67 8.45 2.10 -4.67
N ASP A 68 8.54 2.28 -3.36
CA ASP A 68 9.14 1.30 -2.43
C ASP A 68 8.59 -0.12 -2.60
N ILE A 69 7.29 -0.22 -2.88
CA ILE A 69 6.61 -1.50 -3.10
C ILE A 69 5.61 -1.30 -4.25
N ASP A 70 5.63 -2.21 -5.23
CA ASP A 70 4.91 -2.01 -6.49
C ASP A 70 4.42 -3.32 -7.12
N THR A 71 3.12 -3.40 -7.43
CA THR A 71 2.52 -4.58 -8.08
C THR A 71 2.62 -4.58 -9.61
N LEU A 72 3.35 -3.65 -10.23
CA LEU A 72 3.48 -3.59 -11.70
C LEU A 72 3.91 -4.93 -12.30
N LYS A 73 4.92 -5.56 -11.69
CA LYS A 73 5.52 -6.82 -12.18
C LYS A 73 5.16 -8.04 -11.34
N TYR A 74 4.39 -7.88 -10.27
CA TYR A 74 4.15 -8.93 -9.28
C TYR A 74 2.66 -8.99 -8.91
N LYS A 75 2.13 -10.21 -8.71
CA LYS A 75 0.78 -10.38 -8.16
C LYS A 75 0.70 -9.91 -6.71
N ASP A 76 1.79 -10.03 -5.98
CA ASP A 76 1.96 -9.56 -4.61
C ASP A 76 3.43 -9.25 -4.36
N THR A 77 3.69 -8.27 -3.49
CA THR A 77 5.04 -7.90 -3.07
C THR A 77 4.99 -7.16 -1.75
N GLY A 78 6.08 -7.16 -0.99
CA GLY A 78 6.13 -6.53 0.31
C GLY A 78 7.55 -6.23 0.76
N LYS A 79 7.65 -5.29 1.70
CA LYS A 79 8.92 -4.79 2.24
C LYS A 79 8.72 -4.36 3.69
N ARG A 80 9.80 -4.40 4.47
CA ARG A 80 9.86 -3.75 5.79
C ARG A 80 10.09 -2.26 5.58
N LEU A 81 9.17 -1.42 6.07
CA LEU A 81 9.29 0.05 6.03
C LEU A 81 9.32 0.61 7.45
N CYS A 82 10.22 1.54 7.73
CA CYS A 82 10.42 2.12 9.07
C CYS A 82 9.90 3.55 9.21
N SER A 83 9.52 4.20 8.10
CA SER A 83 9.07 5.58 8.10
C SER A 83 7.71 5.73 8.79
N LYS A 84 7.44 6.86 9.43
CA LYS A 84 6.20 7.07 10.19
C LYS A 84 4.97 7.08 9.28
N TRP A 85 5.08 7.76 8.14
CA TRP A 85 4.02 7.85 7.14
C TRP A 85 4.34 6.99 5.92
N VAL A 86 3.28 6.50 5.29
CA VAL A 86 3.32 5.82 4.00
C VAL A 86 2.18 6.32 3.14
N HIS A 87 2.41 6.43 1.85
CA HIS A 87 1.41 6.87 0.89
C HIS A 87 0.96 5.68 0.04
N ILE A 88 -0.35 5.46 -0.01
CA ILE A 88 -0.95 4.38 -0.80
C ILE A 88 -1.46 4.99 -2.10
N HIS A 89 -1.02 4.44 -3.21
CA HIS A 89 -1.43 4.89 -4.53
C HIS A 89 -2.16 3.77 -5.25
N VAL A 90 -3.37 4.07 -5.73
CA VAL A 90 -4.20 3.15 -6.52
C VAL A 90 -4.60 3.84 -7.80
N LYS A 91 -4.21 3.30 -8.95
CA LYS A 91 -4.43 3.91 -10.27
C LYS A 91 -4.64 2.87 -11.37
N LYS A 92 -5.23 3.31 -12.48
CA LYS A 92 -5.34 2.54 -13.73
C LYS A 92 -4.08 2.68 -14.58
N ASP A 93 -2.94 2.31 -14.02
CA ASP A 93 -1.62 2.31 -14.67
C ASP A 93 -0.93 0.94 -14.53
N GLY A 94 -1.75 -0.10 -14.39
CA GLY A 94 -1.36 -1.49 -14.55
C GLY A 94 -1.52 -1.95 -16.00
N GLY A 95 -1.08 -3.19 -16.26
CA GLY A 95 -0.92 -3.72 -17.61
C GLY A 95 0.47 -3.37 -18.18
N TYR A 96 1.13 -4.36 -18.76
CA TYR A 96 2.24 -4.09 -19.67
C TYR A 96 1.67 -3.25 -20.83
N TYR A 97 2.27 -2.10 -21.10
CA TYR A 97 2.16 -1.52 -22.43
C TYR A 97 2.70 -2.58 -23.40
N ASN A 98 1.82 -3.19 -24.19
CA ASN A 98 2.20 -3.57 -25.54
C ASN A 98 2.31 -2.25 -26.30
N ASP A 99 3.45 -1.57 -26.18
CA ASP A 99 3.85 -0.57 -27.16
C ASP A 99 4.16 -1.36 -28.45
N THR A 100 3.11 -1.61 -29.24
CA THR A 100 3.19 -1.88 -30.68
C THR A 100 3.11 -0.56 -31.43
#